data_AF-L0R5I1-F1
#
_entry.id   AF-L0R5I1-F1
#
_cell.length_a   1.000
_cell.length_b   1.000
_cell.length_c   1.000
_cell.angle_alpha   90.00
_cell.angle_beta   90.00
_cell.angle_gamma   90.00
#
_symmetry.space_group_name_H-M   'P 1'
#
loop_
_entity.id
_entity.type
_entity.pdbx_description
1 polymer ?
#
loop_
_entity_poly.entity_id
_entity_poly.type
_entity_poly.pdbx_seq_one_letter_code
_entity_poly.pdbx_strand_id
1 'polypeptide(L)'
;MLPTNQVDNRYNYLEQFTQRNSTATVNKSFRELLSEQSDSAAGRSAAESLHNNTYDKENKRVYIGTISSKIPTVSELLYESPYKKDCWQILDRDVNSLKPFRQIRPGTDIYLDTTTSEIIWGEKNNSLSEPPPEIKNNSPVLTDILQKSSPSSFMPLMSDSKTKGSEDNLNLSVSLDNTNTLNHTETLNHTEGGLPANTTNTALNHVVSKFIGMDYDQMDCYEMVVEGLKDMGINYQGKNGLGNYLVSKALDNGLPDNHYLNGEGLVAATGNNIYHKRFLRVNNPDSDSEKVMHEMEQYLKEGQILSFSTRTRGHTGVISRKDDTWTFINSGVMDNTVSGENGSKAVGEEILSKEIENWFKLALARKEGLQITLGDIDMAKLATYKNSDNNKSRFTIPG
;
A
#
# COMPACT_ATOMS: atom_id res chain seq x y z
N MET A 1 42.03 22.77 45.79
CA MET A 1 40.73 23.17 46.35
C MET A 1 39.68 22.97 45.27
N LEU A 2 38.85 21.94 45.42
CA LEU A 2 37.63 21.73 44.62
C LEU A 2 36.51 22.60 45.18
N PRO A 3 35.50 22.92 44.36
CA PRO A 3 34.15 22.56 44.78
C PRO A 3 33.36 21.81 43.71
N THR A 4 32.53 20.94 44.27
CA THR A 4 31.56 19.99 43.73
C THR A 4 30.22 20.61 43.33
N ASN A 5 29.58 19.95 42.36
CA ASN A 5 28.13 19.69 42.19
C ASN A 5 27.15 20.87 42.10
N GLN A 6 26.37 20.92 41.00
CA GLN A 6 24.97 20.43 40.93
C GLN A 6 24.32 20.87 39.60
N VAL A 7 23.88 19.92 38.77
CA VAL A 7 22.49 19.42 38.59
C VAL A 7 21.75 20.11 37.43
N ASP A 8 21.33 19.24 36.52
CA ASP A 8 20.32 19.32 35.46
C ASP A 8 19.23 20.39 35.63
N ASN A 9 18.94 21.09 34.53
CA ASN A 9 17.66 21.77 34.28
C ASN A 9 17.40 21.77 32.77
N ARG A 10 16.96 20.62 32.25
CA ARG A 10 16.14 20.55 31.04
C ARG A 10 14.68 20.77 31.45
N TYR A 11 13.86 21.20 30.49
CA TYR A 11 12.45 21.62 30.58
C TYR A 11 12.24 23.13 30.80
N ASN A 12 12.06 23.85 29.70
CA ASN A 12 10.99 24.85 29.50
C ASN A 12 11.17 25.53 28.14
N TYR A 13 10.52 25.03 27.08
CA TYR A 13 10.09 25.82 25.93
C TYR A 13 8.92 25.10 25.24
N LEU A 14 7.72 25.36 25.75
CA LEU A 14 6.48 25.10 25.04
C LEU A 14 5.48 26.17 25.48
N GLU A 15 5.55 27.34 24.84
CA GLU A 15 4.41 28.26 24.77
C GLU A 15 4.65 29.31 23.69
N GLN A 16 3.55 29.70 23.02
CA GLN A 16 3.43 30.70 21.96
C GLN A 16 3.65 30.18 20.54
N PHE A 17 2.59 29.64 19.94
CA PHE A 17 1.97 30.24 18.76
C PHE A 17 0.52 29.75 18.64
N THR A 18 -0.43 30.66 18.88
CA THR A 18 -1.81 30.50 18.42
C THR A 18 -2.24 31.81 17.78
N GLN A 19 -3.08 31.67 16.77
CA GLN A 19 -3.85 32.69 16.03
C GLN A 19 -3.23 33.20 14.74
N ARG A 20 -3.59 32.53 13.61
CA ARG A 20 -4.22 33.22 12.47
C ARG A 20 -5.28 32.33 11.79
N ASN A 21 -6.50 32.88 11.82
CA ASN A 21 -7.71 32.68 11.01
C ASN A 21 -7.66 31.65 9.86
N SER A 22 -8.46 30.60 9.96
CA SER A 22 -8.91 29.79 8.82
C SER A 22 -10.27 30.30 8.32
N THR A 23 -10.34 30.64 7.04
CA THR A 23 -11.60 30.59 6.29
C THR A 23 -11.90 29.12 6.04
N ALA A 24 -12.96 28.61 6.68
CA ALA A 24 -13.39 27.23 6.57
C ALA A 24 -13.93 26.92 5.16
N THR A 25 -13.06 26.41 4.30
CA THR A 25 -13.49 25.53 3.20
C THR A 25 -13.64 24.14 3.79
N VAL A 26 -14.82 23.55 3.68
CA VAL A 26 -15.12 22.19 4.17
C VAL A 26 -14.25 21.19 3.39
N ASN A 27 -13.14 20.74 4.00
CA ASN A 27 -12.33 19.65 3.47
C ASN A 27 -13.06 18.33 3.74
N LYS A 28 -13.73 17.80 2.72
CA LYS A 28 -14.20 16.40 2.71
C LYS A 28 -13.00 15.46 2.81
N SER A 29 -13.14 14.33 3.51
CA SER A 29 -12.02 13.37 3.60
C SER A 29 -11.83 12.62 2.28
N PHE A 30 -10.60 12.25 1.94
CA PHE A 30 -10.26 11.47 0.74
C PHE A 30 -11.10 10.18 0.60
N ARG A 31 -11.49 9.59 1.72
CA ARG A 31 -12.30 8.36 1.78
C ARG A 31 -13.77 8.60 1.45
N GLU A 32 -14.32 9.76 1.81
CA GLU A 32 -15.66 10.21 1.35
C GLU A 32 -15.66 10.51 -0.16
N LEU A 33 -14.50 10.88 -0.72
CA LEU A 33 -14.37 11.14 -2.15
C LEU A 33 -14.25 9.84 -2.97
N LEU A 34 -13.62 8.79 -2.42
CA LEU A 34 -13.58 7.45 -3.04
C LEU A 34 -14.98 6.83 -3.14
N SER A 35 -15.83 7.02 -2.13
CA SER A 35 -17.23 6.57 -2.17
C SER A 35 -18.13 7.44 -3.07
N GLU A 36 -17.86 8.74 -3.24
CA GLU A 36 -18.57 9.57 -4.23
C GLU A 36 -18.28 9.14 -5.71
N GLN A 37 -17.15 8.48 -5.97
CA GLN A 37 -16.82 7.95 -7.30
C GLN A 37 -17.63 6.70 -7.67
N SER A 38 -17.98 5.84 -6.70
CA SER A 38 -18.92 4.74 -6.94
C SER A 38 -20.35 5.26 -7.15
N ASP A 39 -20.69 6.40 -6.53
CA ASP A 39 -21.98 7.07 -6.65
C ASP A 39 -22.21 7.82 -7.97
N SER A 40 -21.16 8.34 -8.61
CA SER A 40 -21.30 9.17 -9.82
C SER A 40 -21.69 8.40 -11.10
N ALA A 41 -21.73 7.07 -11.04
CA ALA A 41 -22.20 6.19 -12.12
C ALA A 41 -23.69 5.77 -11.98
N ALA A 42 -24.35 6.13 -10.88
CA ALA A 42 -25.76 5.77 -10.64
C ALA A 42 -26.55 6.97 -10.12
N GLY A 43 -27.63 7.30 -10.82
CA GLY A 43 -28.53 8.40 -10.47
C GLY A 43 -29.05 8.33 -9.01
N ARG A 44 -29.24 9.52 -8.45
CA ARG A 44 -29.76 9.87 -7.11
C ARG A 44 -30.79 8.90 -6.51
N SER A 45 -30.58 8.52 -5.24
CA SER A 45 -31.55 8.58 -4.10
C SER A 45 -31.25 7.49 -3.04
N ALA A 46 -30.46 7.79 -2.01
CA ALA A 46 -30.40 6.99 -0.77
C ALA A 46 -29.74 7.73 0.41
N ALA A 47 -29.92 9.06 0.51
CA ALA A 47 -29.38 9.85 1.62
C ALA A 47 -30.49 10.18 2.62
N GLU A 48 -31.00 9.17 3.33
CA GLU A 48 -31.88 9.35 4.50
C GLU A 48 -32.04 8.02 5.26
N SER A 49 -30.97 7.51 5.86
CA SER A 49 -31.05 6.54 6.97
C SER A 49 -29.66 6.32 7.58
N LEU A 50 -29.25 7.20 8.47
CA LEU A 50 -28.10 6.97 9.34
C LEU A 50 -28.51 7.15 10.80
N HIS A 51 -28.03 6.21 11.62
CA HIS A 51 -28.06 6.15 13.08
C HIS A 51 -29.31 5.59 13.76
N ASN A 52 -29.44 4.26 13.74
CA ASN A 52 -29.87 3.48 14.89
C ASN A 52 -29.11 2.13 14.90
N ASN A 53 -27.98 2.08 15.62
CA ASN A 53 -27.26 0.81 15.88
C ASN A 53 -28.17 -0.10 16.71
N THR A 54 -28.83 -1.03 16.03
CA THR A 54 -29.69 -2.03 16.68
C THR A 54 -28.79 -3.08 17.30
N TYR A 55 -28.46 -2.91 18.59
CA TYR A 55 -27.68 -3.88 19.36
C TYR A 55 -28.58 -5.07 19.73
N ASP A 56 -28.25 -6.26 19.24
CA ASP A 56 -28.90 -7.50 19.66
C ASP A 56 -28.22 -8.01 20.94
N LYS A 57 -28.87 -7.76 22.08
CA LYS A 57 -28.38 -8.15 23.41
C LYS A 57 -28.27 -9.65 23.59
N GLU A 58 -29.10 -10.45 22.91
CA GLU A 58 -29.11 -11.91 23.11
C GLU A 58 -27.93 -12.58 22.40
N ASN A 59 -27.51 -12.02 21.26
CA ASN A 59 -26.43 -12.59 20.45
C ASN A 59 -25.10 -11.82 20.51
N LYS A 60 -25.01 -10.71 21.26
CA LYS A 60 -23.84 -9.80 21.31
C LYS A 60 -23.36 -9.38 19.91
N ARG A 61 -24.30 -9.15 19.00
CA ARG A 61 -24.04 -8.75 17.63
C ARG A 61 -24.32 -7.27 17.45
N VAL A 62 -23.40 -6.61 16.77
CA VAL A 62 -23.54 -5.22 16.33
C VAL A 62 -23.76 -5.23 14.82
N TYR A 63 -24.86 -4.65 14.38
CA TYR A 63 -25.09 -4.41 12.95
C TYR A 63 -24.08 -3.38 12.45
N ILE A 64 -23.33 -3.74 11.41
CA ILE A 64 -22.28 -2.90 10.81
C ILE A 64 -22.84 -2.12 9.62
N GLY A 65 -23.76 -2.74 8.87
CA GLY A 65 -24.45 -2.14 7.73
C GLY A 65 -24.88 -3.19 6.72
N THR A 66 -25.27 -2.75 5.53
CA THR A 66 -25.73 -3.63 4.45
C THR A 66 -24.82 -3.44 3.24
N ILE A 67 -24.34 -4.55 2.67
CA ILE A 67 -23.59 -4.51 1.41
C ILE A 67 -24.50 -3.92 0.33
N SER A 68 -24.03 -2.92 -0.38
CA SER A 68 -24.79 -2.25 -1.43
C SER A 68 -23.91 -2.00 -2.64
N SER A 69 -24.48 -1.45 -3.71
CA SER A 69 -23.66 -0.97 -4.84
C SER A 69 -22.73 0.17 -4.45
N LYS A 70 -23.06 0.92 -3.39
CA LYS A 70 -22.27 2.05 -2.87
C LYS A 70 -21.17 1.61 -1.92
N ILE A 71 -21.49 0.64 -1.08
CA ILE A 71 -20.59 0.03 -0.10
C ILE A 71 -20.48 -1.46 -0.44
N PRO A 72 -19.69 -1.83 -1.47
CA PRO A 72 -19.63 -3.19 -1.98
C PRO A 72 -18.89 -4.17 -1.07
N THR A 73 -18.16 -3.71 -0.05
CA THR A 73 -17.28 -4.57 0.75
C THR A 73 -17.53 -4.49 2.25
N VAL A 74 -17.27 -5.60 2.94
CA VAL A 74 -17.28 -5.66 4.41
C VAL A 74 -16.22 -4.74 5.01
N SER A 75 -15.05 -4.62 4.39
CA SER A 75 -14.00 -3.70 4.84
C SER A 75 -14.48 -2.26 4.88
N GLU A 76 -15.19 -1.82 3.85
CA GLU A 76 -15.71 -0.47 3.77
C GLU A 76 -16.81 -0.21 4.81
N LEU A 77 -17.71 -1.18 5.02
CA LEU A 77 -18.66 -1.14 6.14
C LEU A 77 -17.96 -1.03 7.50
N LEU A 78 -16.90 -1.78 7.74
CA LEU A 78 -16.11 -1.68 8.97
C LEU A 78 -15.42 -0.30 9.09
N TYR A 79 -14.96 0.27 7.99
CA TYR A 79 -14.33 1.60 7.94
C TYR A 79 -15.29 2.75 8.22
N GLU A 80 -16.56 2.62 7.83
CA GLU A 80 -17.60 3.59 8.16
C GLU A 80 -18.18 3.40 9.57
N SER A 81 -17.88 2.26 10.20
CA SER A 81 -18.32 1.94 11.55
C SER A 81 -17.33 2.43 12.63
N PRO A 82 -17.69 2.37 13.92
CA PRO A 82 -16.76 2.60 15.03
C PRO A 82 -15.54 1.66 15.04
N TYR A 83 -15.59 0.54 14.30
CA TYR A 83 -14.53 -0.47 14.23
C TYR A 83 -13.45 -0.16 13.19
N LYS A 84 -13.45 1.02 12.57
CA LYS A 84 -12.48 1.39 11.53
C LYS A 84 -11.01 1.17 11.90
N LYS A 85 -10.67 1.40 13.18
CA LYS A 85 -9.31 1.23 13.71
C LYS A 85 -8.85 -0.22 13.73
N ASP A 86 -9.79 -1.13 13.93
CA ASP A 86 -9.56 -2.57 14.05
C ASP A 86 -9.95 -3.31 12.77
N CYS A 87 -10.34 -2.61 11.69
CA CYS A 87 -10.86 -3.19 10.45
C CYS A 87 -10.00 -4.37 9.95
N TRP A 88 -8.70 -4.14 9.76
CA TRP A 88 -7.79 -5.20 9.30
C TRP A 88 -7.53 -6.26 10.36
N GLN A 89 -7.45 -5.88 11.64
CA GLN A 89 -7.28 -6.86 12.72
C GLN A 89 -8.48 -7.81 12.81
N ILE A 90 -9.69 -7.31 12.57
CA ILE A 90 -10.94 -8.07 12.52
C ILE A 90 -10.93 -8.99 11.30
N LEU A 91 -10.64 -8.45 10.11
CA LEU A 91 -10.66 -9.23 8.86
C LEU A 91 -9.58 -10.32 8.82
N ASP A 92 -8.40 -10.08 9.40
CA ASP A 92 -7.27 -11.01 9.40
C ASP A 92 -7.39 -12.14 10.43
N ARG A 93 -8.38 -12.12 11.34
CA ARG A 93 -8.57 -13.20 12.32
C ARG A 93 -8.85 -14.52 11.62
N ASP A 94 -8.37 -15.63 12.17
CA ASP A 94 -8.59 -16.98 11.63
C ASP A 94 -10.08 -17.32 11.39
N VAL A 95 -10.97 -16.82 12.25
CA VAL A 95 -12.42 -17.02 12.10
C VAL A 95 -13.00 -16.33 10.85
N ASN A 96 -12.34 -15.28 10.37
CA ASN A 96 -12.76 -14.47 9.22
C ASN A 96 -11.88 -14.71 7.98
N SER A 97 -10.64 -15.15 8.12
CA SER A 97 -9.68 -15.21 7.01
C SER A 97 -10.08 -16.18 5.89
N LEU A 98 -10.84 -17.23 6.21
CA LEU A 98 -11.35 -18.22 5.25
C LEU A 98 -12.77 -17.92 4.73
N LYS A 99 -13.36 -16.80 5.15
CA LYS A 99 -14.74 -16.46 4.80
C LYS A 99 -14.84 -15.94 3.37
N PRO A 100 -15.87 -16.37 2.60
CA PRO A 100 -16.02 -15.98 1.20
C PRO A 100 -16.64 -14.58 1.05
N PHE A 101 -15.98 -13.54 1.58
CA PHE A 101 -16.48 -12.15 1.56
C PHE A 101 -16.83 -11.65 0.15
N ARG A 102 -16.16 -12.17 -0.88
CA ARG A 102 -16.41 -11.84 -2.30
C ARG A 102 -17.73 -12.38 -2.86
N GLN A 103 -18.37 -13.31 -2.15
CA GLN A 103 -19.63 -13.94 -2.58
C GLN A 103 -20.86 -13.28 -1.94
N ILE A 104 -20.66 -12.27 -1.10
CA ILE A 104 -21.75 -11.56 -0.45
C ILE A 104 -22.47 -10.69 -1.48
N ARG A 105 -23.79 -10.85 -1.57
CA ARG A 105 -24.60 -10.13 -2.56
C ARG A 105 -25.00 -8.76 -2.03
N PRO A 106 -25.16 -7.74 -2.91
CA PRO A 106 -25.84 -6.51 -2.53
C PRO A 106 -27.21 -6.79 -1.88
N GLY A 107 -27.56 -6.02 -0.86
CA GLY A 107 -28.70 -6.23 0.02
C GLY A 107 -28.44 -7.13 1.23
N THR A 108 -27.22 -7.67 1.40
CA THR A 108 -26.91 -8.53 2.54
C THR A 108 -26.49 -7.72 3.77
N ASP A 109 -27.18 -7.93 4.89
CA ASP A 109 -26.81 -7.36 6.19
C ASP A 109 -25.55 -8.01 6.76
N ILE A 110 -24.68 -7.15 7.30
CA ILE A 110 -23.43 -7.53 7.96
C ILE A 110 -23.52 -7.21 9.45
N TYR A 111 -23.14 -8.17 10.26
CA TYR A 111 -23.05 -8.08 11.71
C TYR A 111 -21.64 -8.45 12.18
N LEU A 112 -21.19 -7.84 13.26
CA LEU A 112 -19.97 -8.20 13.98
C LEU A 112 -20.35 -8.78 15.34
N ASP A 113 -19.89 -10.00 15.64
CA ASP A 113 -19.90 -10.53 17.00
C ASP A 113 -18.80 -9.83 17.82
N THR A 114 -19.16 -9.04 18.82
CA THR A 114 -18.19 -8.24 19.58
C THR A 114 -17.32 -9.07 20.52
N THR A 115 -17.67 -10.34 20.76
CA THR A 115 -16.91 -11.25 21.63
C THR A 115 -15.82 -11.98 20.85
N THR A 116 -16.18 -12.51 19.68
CA THR A 116 -15.25 -13.30 18.84
C THR A 116 -14.56 -12.45 17.77
N SER A 117 -15.08 -11.24 17.53
CA SER A 117 -14.76 -10.41 16.36
C SER A 117 -15.07 -11.11 15.04
N GLU A 118 -16.04 -12.01 15.02
CA GLU A 118 -16.47 -12.70 13.81
C GLU A 118 -17.44 -11.86 12.98
N ILE A 119 -17.21 -11.78 11.67
CA ILE A 119 -18.15 -11.14 10.73
C ILE A 119 -19.20 -12.16 10.29
N ILE A 120 -20.46 -11.83 10.45
CA ILE A 120 -21.62 -12.69 10.18
C ILE A 120 -22.53 -11.98 9.16
N TRP A 121 -23.03 -12.71 8.17
CA TRP A 121 -23.95 -12.16 7.16
C TRP A 121 -24.97 -13.19 6.70
N GLY A 122 -26.09 -12.72 6.16
CA GLY A 122 -27.21 -13.56 5.70
C GLY A 122 -28.34 -13.72 6.73
N GLU A 123 -29.45 -14.32 6.30
CA GLU A 123 -30.71 -14.31 7.04
C GLU A 123 -30.59 -14.91 8.45
N LYS A 124 -31.08 -14.15 9.42
CA LYS A 124 -31.33 -14.57 10.80
C LYS A 124 -32.16 -15.86 10.81
N ASN A 125 -31.72 -16.80 11.66
CA ASN A 125 -32.40 -18.02 12.12
C ASN A 125 -32.26 -19.27 11.23
N ASN A 126 -31.16 -20.00 11.41
CA ASN A 126 -31.31 -21.40 11.82
C ASN A 126 -30.29 -21.74 12.90
N SER A 127 -30.82 -21.91 14.11
CA SER A 127 -30.21 -22.71 15.17
C SER A 127 -29.89 -24.11 14.66
N LEU A 128 -28.74 -24.64 15.08
CA LEU A 128 -28.30 -26.05 14.99
C LEU A 128 -27.89 -26.54 13.59
N SER A 129 -26.64 -26.26 13.21
CA SER A 129 -25.90 -27.22 12.37
C SER A 129 -25.41 -28.35 13.28
N GLU A 130 -26.19 -29.44 13.36
CA GLU A 130 -25.68 -30.72 13.83
C GLU A 130 -24.45 -31.15 13.01
N PRO A 131 -23.48 -31.87 13.61
CA PRO A 131 -22.38 -32.45 12.86
C PRO A 131 -22.91 -33.47 11.83
N PRO A 132 -22.17 -33.72 10.73
CA PRO A 132 -22.61 -34.62 9.66
C PRO A 132 -22.90 -36.03 10.20
N PRO A 133 -23.89 -36.76 9.66
CA PRO A 133 -24.22 -38.09 10.15
C PRO A 133 -23.06 -39.06 9.93
N GLU A 134 -22.66 -39.69 11.02
CA GLU A 134 -21.73 -40.81 11.08
C GLU A 134 -22.29 -41.98 10.26
N ILE A 135 -21.69 -42.29 9.11
CA ILE A 135 -22.06 -43.46 8.31
C ILE A 135 -21.60 -44.72 9.05
N LYS A 136 -22.51 -45.31 9.83
CA LYS A 136 -22.37 -46.66 10.38
C LYS A 136 -22.89 -47.68 9.37
N ASN A 137 -22.01 -48.17 8.51
CA ASN A 137 -22.29 -49.37 7.71
C ASN A 137 -21.64 -50.59 8.38
N ASN A 138 -22.43 -51.28 9.20
CA ASN A 138 -22.16 -52.65 9.61
C ASN A 138 -22.97 -53.62 8.72
N SER A 139 -22.23 -54.40 7.92
CA SER A 139 -22.47 -55.81 7.52
C SER A 139 -23.58 -56.17 6.50
N PRO A 140 -23.51 -57.36 5.85
CA PRO A 140 -22.35 -58.04 5.25
C PRO A 140 -22.67 -58.74 3.89
N VAL A 141 -21.64 -59.31 3.23
CA VAL A 141 -21.67 -60.39 2.22
C VAL A 141 -22.35 -60.12 0.86
N LEU A 142 -21.53 -59.90 -0.19
CA LEU A 142 -21.37 -60.87 -1.29
C LEU A 142 -20.12 -60.52 -2.12
N THR A 143 -19.07 -61.27 -1.82
CA THR A 143 -17.95 -61.61 -2.69
C THR A 143 -18.46 -62.18 -4.01
N ASP A 144 -18.10 -61.59 -5.13
CA ASP A 144 -17.33 -62.26 -6.18
C ASP A 144 -17.14 -61.32 -7.37
N ILE A 145 -16.05 -61.56 -8.08
CA ILE A 145 -15.63 -60.97 -9.37
C ILE A 145 -14.44 -60.02 -9.25
N LEU A 146 -13.33 -60.54 -9.80
CA LEU A 146 -12.06 -59.91 -10.18
C LEU A 146 -10.92 -59.94 -9.16
N GLN A 147 -10.54 -61.19 -8.88
CA GLN A 147 -9.16 -61.67 -8.91
C GLN A 147 -8.34 -61.15 -10.11
N LYS A 148 -7.03 -61.01 -9.87
CA LYS A 148 -5.89 -60.66 -10.77
C LYS A 148 -5.71 -59.14 -10.94
N SER A 149 -4.63 -58.51 -10.52
CA SER A 149 -3.31 -58.99 -10.09
C SER A 149 -2.54 -57.83 -9.44
N SER A 150 -2.07 -58.03 -8.21
CA SER A 150 -0.90 -57.35 -7.63
C SER A 150 0.29 -58.34 -7.68
N PRO A 151 1.49 -58.09 -7.10
CA PRO A 151 2.08 -56.87 -6.52
C PRO A 151 3.61 -56.72 -6.85
N SER A 152 4.31 -55.85 -6.09
CA SER A 152 5.73 -55.88 -5.68
C SER A 152 6.59 -54.75 -6.30
N SER A 153 7.45 -53.98 -5.60
CA SER A 153 8.13 -54.05 -4.29
C SER A 153 8.42 -52.60 -3.81
N PHE A 154 8.33 -52.19 -2.53
CA PHE A 154 9.28 -52.33 -1.41
C PHE A 154 10.78 -52.05 -1.68
N MET A 155 11.22 -50.83 -1.30
CA MET A 155 12.42 -50.34 -0.54
C MET A 155 13.79 -51.11 -0.51
N PRO A 156 14.89 -50.61 0.12
CA PRO A 156 15.63 -49.31 0.09
C PRO A 156 17.21 -49.50 0.05
N LEU A 157 17.98 -48.41 0.26
CA LEU A 157 19.27 -48.30 1.03
C LEU A 157 20.65 -48.04 0.32
N MET A 158 21.40 -47.07 0.90
CA MET A 158 22.88 -46.83 0.97
C MET A 158 23.64 -46.45 -0.32
N SER A 159 24.76 -45.70 -0.34
CA SER A 159 25.58 -44.90 0.59
C SER A 159 26.71 -44.27 -0.25
N ASP A 160 27.24 -43.12 0.17
CA ASP A 160 28.60 -42.56 -0.04
C ASP A 160 29.32 -42.68 -1.41
N SER A 161 29.69 -41.52 -1.98
CA SER A 161 31.08 -41.26 -2.38
C SER A 161 31.36 -39.77 -2.64
N LYS A 162 32.53 -39.35 -2.15
CA LYS A 162 33.19 -38.05 -2.33
C LYS A 162 33.70 -37.87 -3.77
N THR A 163 33.61 -36.65 -4.31
CA THR A 163 34.66 -35.90 -5.07
C THR A 163 34.08 -34.52 -5.48
N LYS A 164 34.55 -33.41 -4.91
CA LYS A 164 35.57 -32.47 -5.45
C LYS A 164 35.35 -31.99 -6.90
N GLY A 165 35.06 -30.69 -7.06
CA GLY A 165 35.69 -29.83 -8.07
C GLY A 165 34.79 -29.13 -9.09
N SER A 166 35.02 -27.81 -9.25
CA SER A 166 34.66 -26.89 -10.35
C SER A 166 33.20 -26.41 -10.39
N GLU A 167 32.88 -25.18 -9.97
CA GLU A 167 33.03 -23.92 -10.74
C GLU A 167 32.39 -24.00 -12.14
N ASP A 168 31.24 -23.33 -12.29
CA ASP A 168 30.98 -22.38 -13.38
C ASP A 168 29.69 -21.58 -13.10
N ASN A 169 29.88 -20.32 -12.69
CA ASN A 169 28.86 -19.28 -12.64
C ASN A 169 28.83 -18.58 -14.01
N LEU A 170 27.74 -18.74 -14.77
CA LEU A 170 27.49 -17.95 -15.97
C LEU A 170 26.66 -16.71 -15.63
N ASN A 171 27.37 -15.62 -15.29
CA ASN A 171 26.85 -14.26 -15.37
C ASN A 171 27.12 -13.72 -16.78
N LEU A 172 26.05 -13.48 -17.54
CA LEU A 172 26.11 -12.82 -18.84
C LEU A 172 25.86 -11.31 -18.62
N SER A 173 26.94 -10.55 -18.45
CA SER A 173 26.92 -9.09 -18.49
C SER A 173 27.57 -8.61 -19.78
N VAL A 174 26.80 -7.94 -20.62
CA VAL A 174 27.25 -7.32 -21.86
C VAL A 174 27.69 -5.90 -21.53
N SER A 175 29.01 -5.65 -21.57
CA SER A 175 29.59 -4.31 -21.62
C SER A 175 29.29 -3.66 -22.96
N LEU A 176 28.82 -2.42 -22.91
CA LEU A 176 28.94 -1.46 -24.01
C LEU A 176 29.73 -0.27 -23.46
N ASP A 177 31.02 -0.26 -23.77
CA ASP A 177 31.86 0.92 -23.67
C ASP A 177 31.36 1.97 -24.64
N ASN A 178 31.14 3.19 -24.15
CA ASN A 178 31.42 4.37 -24.95
C ASN A 178 31.79 5.53 -24.02
N THR A 179 33.06 5.85 -24.05
CA THR A 179 33.63 7.07 -23.49
C THR A 179 33.32 8.23 -24.43
N ASN A 180 32.81 9.34 -23.89
CA ASN A 180 33.13 10.67 -24.40
C ASN A 180 32.83 11.72 -23.32
N THR A 181 33.92 12.19 -22.72
CA THR A 181 34.06 13.45 -22.00
C THR A 181 33.82 14.62 -22.95
N LEU A 182 32.93 15.54 -22.59
CA LEU A 182 32.93 16.91 -23.11
C LEU A 182 32.30 17.86 -22.09
N ASN A 183 33.15 18.76 -21.59
CA ASN A 183 32.79 19.92 -20.79
C ASN A 183 31.87 20.84 -21.61
N HIS A 184 30.74 21.28 -21.06
CA HIS A 184 30.08 22.48 -21.53
C HIS A 184 29.43 23.25 -20.38
N THR A 185 30.08 24.36 -20.03
CA THR A 185 29.46 25.51 -19.39
C THR A 185 28.61 26.20 -20.45
N GLU A 186 27.29 26.34 -20.26
CA GLU A 186 26.49 27.28 -21.07
C GLU A 186 25.36 27.94 -20.27
N THR A 187 25.59 29.23 -20.05
CA THR A 187 24.69 30.39 -20.04
C THR A 187 23.24 30.19 -20.45
N LEU A 188 22.34 30.71 -19.59
CA LEU A 188 20.91 30.89 -19.76
C LEU A 188 20.56 31.66 -21.05
N ASN A 189 19.71 31.07 -21.89
CA ASN A 189 18.87 31.80 -22.85
C ASN A 189 17.46 31.18 -22.90
N HIS A 190 16.47 32.06 -22.82
CA HIS A 190 15.03 31.80 -22.87
C HIS A 190 14.59 31.17 -24.21
N THR A 191 13.84 30.06 -24.16
CA THR A 191 12.78 29.73 -25.13
C THR A 191 11.75 28.81 -24.45
N GLU A 192 10.46 29.14 -24.60
CA GLU A 192 9.28 28.35 -24.16
C GLU A 192 9.38 26.91 -24.70
N GLY A 193 9.15 25.83 -23.94
CA GLY A 193 7.91 25.49 -23.24
C GLY A 193 7.95 23.99 -22.88
N GLY A 194 8.76 23.66 -21.87
CA GLY A 194 8.83 22.33 -21.28
C GLY A 194 9.58 22.44 -19.96
N LEU A 195 8.89 22.27 -18.83
CA LEU A 195 9.55 22.20 -17.53
C LEU A 195 10.57 21.04 -17.59
N PRO A 196 11.86 21.28 -17.29
CA PRO A 196 12.85 20.21 -17.30
C PRO A 196 12.45 19.15 -16.27
N ALA A 197 12.65 17.88 -16.59
CA ALA A 197 12.24 16.73 -15.76
C ALA A 197 12.73 16.82 -14.29
N ASN A 198 13.82 17.55 -14.05
CA ASN A 198 14.37 17.77 -12.71
C ASN A 198 13.51 18.72 -11.83
N THR A 199 12.75 19.62 -12.44
CA THR A 199 11.83 20.55 -11.73
C THR A 199 10.53 19.86 -11.33
N THR A 200 10.17 18.75 -11.98
CA THR A 200 8.89 18.05 -11.73
C THR A 200 8.98 17.00 -10.65
N ASN A 201 10.13 16.32 -10.51
CA ASN A 201 10.30 15.38 -9.39
C ASN A 201 10.41 16.14 -8.06
N THR A 202 11.22 17.21 -8.03
CA THR A 202 11.29 18.10 -6.87
C THR A 202 9.93 18.66 -6.44
N ALA A 203 8.97 18.79 -7.37
CA ALA A 203 7.60 19.19 -7.04
C ALA A 203 6.87 18.15 -6.18
N LEU A 204 6.94 16.84 -6.48
CA LEU A 204 6.29 15.83 -5.65
C LEU A 204 6.90 15.81 -4.25
N ASN A 205 8.24 15.82 -4.15
CA ASN A 205 8.94 15.87 -2.86
C ASN A 205 8.47 17.07 -2.01
N HIS A 206 8.47 18.27 -2.62
CA HIS A 206 8.05 19.49 -1.95
C HIS A 206 6.59 19.42 -1.47
N VAL A 207 5.69 18.87 -2.28
CA VAL A 207 4.27 18.76 -1.90
C VAL A 207 4.09 17.79 -0.74
N VAL A 208 4.64 16.56 -0.83
CA VAL A 208 4.42 15.56 0.22
C VAL A 208 5.08 15.94 1.54
N SER A 209 6.16 16.73 1.51
CA SER A 209 6.81 17.24 2.73
C SER A 209 5.89 18.07 3.63
N LYS A 210 4.82 18.66 3.07
CA LYS A 210 3.82 19.43 3.82
C LYS A 210 2.95 18.55 4.71
N PHE A 211 2.92 17.23 4.47
CA PHE A 211 2.15 16.27 5.25
C PHE A 211 2.94 15.72 6.45
N ILE A 212 4.25 16.02 6.57
CA ILE A 212 5.06 15.58 7.71
C ILE A 212 4.41 16.01 9.03
N GLY A 213 4.27 15.05 9.94
CA GLY A 213 3.61 15.21 11.24
C GLY A 213 2.12 14.87 11.25
N MET A 214 1.49 14.57 10.11
CA MET A 214 0.12 14.04 10.08
C MET A 214 0.06 12.62 10.65
N ASP A 215 -0.95 12.33 11.46
CA ASP A 215 -1.11 10.99 12.03
C ASP A 215 -1.44 9.96 10.92
N TYR A 216 -0.93 8.73 11.06
CA TYR A 216 -1.16 7.67 10.09
C TYR A 216 -2.66 7.36 9.89
N ASP A 217 -3.47 7.53 10.94
CA ASP A 217 -4.91 7.31 10.85
C ASP A 217 -5.61 8.34 9.94
N GLN A 218 -4.97 9.49 9.71
CA GLN A 218 -5.43 10.55 8.82
C GLN A 218 -4.92 10.36 7.38
N MET A 219 -3.69 9.86 7.23
CA MET A 219 -3.02 9.72 5.95
C MET A 219 -2.03 8.56 5.97
N ASP A 220 -2.36 7.47 5.27
CA ASP A 220 -1.42 6.38 5.06
C ASP A 220 -0.41 6.68 3.94
N CYS A 221 0.52 5.75 3.74
CA CYS A 221 1.62 5.92 2.80
C CYS A 221 1.17 6.04 1.34
N TYR A 222 0.08 5.37 0.96
CA TYR A 222 -0.49 5.43 -0.38
C TYR A 222 -1.27 6.74 -0.57
N GLU A 223 -2.13 7.08 0.39
CA GLU A 223 -2.90 8.33 0.42
C GLU A 223 -1.97 9.55 0.32
N MET A 224 -0.84 9.54 1.02
CA MET A 224 0.16 10.61 0.96
C MET A 224 0.68 10.85 -0.46
N VAL A 225 1.06 9.80 -1.20
CA VAL A 225 1.55 9.92 -2.58
C VAL A 225 0.42 10.39 -3.50
N VAL A 226 -0.79 9.87 -3.32
CA VAL A 226 -1.97 10.27 -4.10
C VAL A 226 -2.33 11.74 -3.90
N GLU A 227 -2.38 12.22 -2.66
CA GLU A 227 -2.60 13.64 -2.35
C GLU A 227 -1.48 14.50 -2.93
N GLY A 228 -0.23 14.03 -2.87
CA GLY A 228 0.90 14.70 -3.53
C GLY A 228 0.69 14.88 -5.04
N LEU A 229 0.24 13.83 -5.72
CA LEU A 229 -0.08 13.89 -7.15
C LEU A 229 -1.27 14.81 -7.44
N LYS A 230 -2.31 14.80 -6.59
CA LYS A 230 -3.48 15.69 -6.73
C LYS A 230 -3.08 17.16 -6.65
N ASP A 231 -2.22 17.50 -5.70
CA ASP A 231 -1.67 18.85 -5.52
C ASP A 231 -0.79 19.28 -6.72
N MET A 232 -0.21 18.32 -7.45
CA MET A 232 0.46 18.57 -8.75
C MET A 232 -0.53 18.73 -9.93
N GLY A 233 -1.83 18.74 -9.66
CA GLY A 233 -2.90 18.90 -10.65
C GLY A 233 -3.28 17.62 -11.38
N ILE A 234 -2.87 16.45 -10.85
CA ILE A 234 -3.25 15.15 -11.40
C ILE A 234 -4.64 14.79 -10.93
N ASN A 235 -5.55 14.54 -11.86
CA ASN A 235 -6.85 14.02 -11.50
C ASN A 235 -6.71 12.55 -11.12
N TYR A 236 -6.82 12.26 -9.83
CA TYR A 236 -6.84 10.87 -9.36
C TYR A 236 -8.21 10.22 -9.60
N GLN A 237 -9.28 11.02 -9.62
CA GLN A 237 -10.65 10.54 -9.59
C GLN A 237 -11.40 10.76 -10.92
N GLY A 238 -12.62 10.23 -11.01
CA GLY A 238 -13.49 10.35 -12.18
C GLY A 238 -13.11 9.48 -13.37
N LYS A 239 -13.87 9.64 -14.47
CA LYS A 239 -13.86 8.75 -15.65
C LYS A 239 -12.50 8.62 -16.34
N ASN A 240 -11.62 9.61 -16.19
CA ASN A 240 -10.26 9.62 -16.74
C ASN A 240 -9.20 9.80 -15.65
N GLY A 241 -9.54 9.56 -14.39
CA GLY A 241 -8.62 9.69 -13.28
C GLY A 241 -7.63 8.53 -13.20
N LEU A 242 -6.46 8.80 -12.62
CA LEU A 242 -5.42 7.79 -12.38
C LEU A 242 -5.97 6.57 -11.60
N GLY A 243 -6.75 6.79 -10.53
CA GLY A 243 -7.35 5.71 -9.74
C GLY A 243 -8.30 4.83 -10.56
N ASN A 244 -9.14 5.44 -11.41
CA ASN A 244 -10.03 4.69 -12.30
C ASN A 244 -9.24 3.86 -13.34
N TYR A 245 -8.13 4.42 -13.85
CA TYR A 245 -7.22 3.67 -14.72
C TYR A 245 -6.62 2.44 -14.02
N LEU A 246 -6.15 2.59 -12.78
CA LEU A 246 -5.58 1.47 -12.00
C LEU A 246 -6.62 0.36 -11.74
N VAL A 247 -7.84 0.75 -11.36
CA VAL A 247 -8.96 -0.19 -11.17
C VAL A 247 -9.33 -0.90 -12.46
N SER A 248 -9.52 -0.16 -13.56
CA SER A 248 -9.88 -0.75 -14.86
C SER A 248 -8.81 -1.73 -15.34
N LYS A 249 -7.53 -1.36 -15.21
CA LYS A 249 -6.40 -2.21 -15.56
C LYS A 249 -6.38 -3.51 -14.75
N ALA A 250 -6.76 -3.47 -13.48
CA ALA A 250 -6.85 -4.67 -12.64
C ALA A 250 -7.97 -5.59 -13.13
N LEU A 251 -9.15 -5.03 -13.39
CA LEU A 251 -10.31 -5.77 -13.90
C LEU A 251 -10.05 -6.39 -15.28
N ASP A 252 -9.41 -5.65 -16.20
CA ASP A 252 -9.04 -6.13 -17.53
C ASP A 252 -8.08 -7.33 -17.47
N ASN A 253 -7.27 -7.43 -16.41
CA ASN A 253 -6.37 -8.54 -16.15
C ASN A 253 -7.00 -9.68 -15.34
N GLY A 254 -8.29 -9.61 -15.02
CA GLY A 254 -8.99 -10.60 -14.19
C GLY A 254 -8.52 -10.59 -12.73
N LEU A 255 -8.00 -9.46 -12.26
CA LEU A 255 -7.50 -9.27 -10.89
C LEU A 255 -8.54 -8.52 -10.05
N PRO A 256 -8.45 -8.58 -8.70
CA PRO A 256 -9.24 -7.72 -7.83
C PRO A 256 -9.06 -6.25 -8.19
N ASP A 257 -10.13 -5.45 -8.12
CA ASP A 257 -10.12 -4.02 -8.43
C ASP A 257 -9.02 -3.21 -7.72
N ASN A 258 -8.70 -3.59 -6.49
CA ASN A 258 -7.65 -2.97 -5.68
C ASN A 258 -6.23 -3.46 -5.97
N HIS A 259 -6.03 -4.39 -6.92
CA HIS A 259 -4.74 -5.04 -7.16
C HIS A 259 -3.61 -4.07 -7.52
N TYR A 260 -3.92 -2.97 -8.21
CA TYR A 260 -2.95 -1.92 -8.57
C TYR A 260 -3.07 -0.65 -7.71
N LEU A 261 -3.89 -0.67 -6.65
CA LEU A 261 -3.98 0.44 -5.69
C LEU A 261 -2.88 0.32 -4.63
N ASN A 262 -1.64 0.29 -5.09
CA ASN A 262 -0.42 0.20 -4.29
C ASN A 262 0.72 1.00 -4.95
N GLY A 263 1.88 1.06 -4.29
CA GLY A 263 3.05 1.78 -4.79
C GLY A 263 3.53 1.30 -6.15
N GLU A 264 3.48 -0.02 -6.43
CA GLU A 264 3.89 -0.55 -7.75
C GLU A 264 2.95 -0.15 -8.87
N GLY A 265 1.65 -0.17 -8.61
CA GLY A 265 0.64 0.31 -9.55
C GLY A 265 0.82 1.80 -9.84
N LEU A 266 1.09 2.61 -8.81
CA LEU A 266 1.42 4.03 -8.98
C LEU A 266 2.66 4.22 -9.85
N VAL A 267 3.80 3.60 -9.49
CA VAL A 267 5.04 3.71 -10.28
C VAL A 267 4.82 3.32 -11.74
N ALA A 268 4.12 2.21 -11.98
CA ALA A 268 3.87 1.74 -13.34
C ALA A 268 2.96 2.67 -14.17
N ALA A 269 2.04 3.38 -13.52
CA ALA A 269 1.08 4.26 -14.18
C ALA A 269 1.59 5.70 -14.34
N THR A 270 2.38 6.20 -13.38
CA THR A 270 2.79 7.60 -13.33
C THR A 270 4.20 7.84 -13.86
N GLY A 271 5.02 6.79 -13.98
CA GLY A 271 6.45 6.95 -14.15
C GLY A 271 7.13 5.91 -15.02
N ASN A 272 8.45 6.02 -15.07
CA ASN A 272 9.35 5.05 -15.66
C ASN A 272 10.03 4.27 -14.55
N ASN A 273 10.01 2.95 -14.65
CA ASN A 273 10.71 2.09 -13.72
C ASN A 273 12.21 2.15 -14.03
N ILE A 274 12.96 2.84 -13.16
CA ILE A 274 14.40 3.07 -13.34
C ILE A 274 15.25 2.08 -12.54
N TYR A 275 14.66 1.47 -11.51
CA TYR A 275 15.29 0.40 -10.76
C TYR A 275 14.23 -0.55 -10.23
N HIS A 276 14.44 -1.84 -10.50
CA HIS A 276 13.58 -2.91 -10.02
C HIS A 276 14.40 -4.11 -9.62
N LYS A 277 14.16 -4.63 -8.42
CA LYS A 277 14.82 -5.84 -7.95
C LYS A 277 13.88 -6.70 -7.14
N ARG A 278 13.95 -8.00 -7.37
CA ARG A 278 13.15 -8.99 -6.67
C ARG A 278 14.04 -10.05 -6.04
N PHE A 279 13.81 -10.29 -4.77
CA PHE A 279 14.43 -11.33 -3.96
C PHE A 279 13.36 -12.36 -3.68
N LEU A 280 13.53 -13.58 -4.21
CA LEU A 280 12.60 -14.68 -3.91
C LEU A 280 12.69 -15.11 -2.44
N ARG A 281 13.87 -14.92 -1.84
CA ARG A 281 14.17 -15.18 -0.44
C ARG A 281 15.31 -14.26 0.00
N VAL A 282 15.14 -13.64 1.16
CA VAL A 282 16.21 -12.88 1.83
C VAL A 282 16.97 -13.83 2.76
N ASN A 283 18.31 -13.77 2.73
CA ASN A 283 19.15 -14.60 3.60
C ASN A 283 20.09 -13.75 4.48
N ASN A 284 20.58 -12.62 3.97
CA ASN A 284 21.48 -11.75 4.70
C ASN A 284 21.00 -10.29 4.56
N PRO A 285 20.07 -9.85 5.43
CA PRO A 285 19.43 -8.54 5.30
C PRO A 285 20.42 -7.38 5.20
N ASP A 286 21.48 -7.41 6.00
CA ASP A 286 22.45 -6.33 6.06
C ASP A 286 23.22 -6.24 4.73
N SER A 287 23.80 -7.35 4.27
CA SER A 287 24.54 -7.37 3.00
C SER A 287 23.65 -7.15 1.77
N ASP A 288 22.44 -7.71 1.76
CA ASP A 288 21.50 -7.55 0.64
C ASP A 288 21.01 -6.09 0.54
N SER A 289 20.75 -5.44 1.69
CA SER A 289 20.32 -4.04 1.75
C SER A 289 21.42 -3.05 1.36
N GLU A 290 22.65 -3.23 1.84
CA GLU A 290 23.81 -2.41 1.44
C GLU A 290 24.04 -2.49 -0.07
N LYS A 291 23.97 -3.70 -0.64
CA LYS A 291 24.11 -3.91 -2.08
C LYS A 291 23.01 -3.19 -2.86
N VAL A 292 21.76 -3.28 -2.41
CA VAL A 292 20.65 -2.56 -3.05
C VAL A 292 20.85 -1.05 -2.97
N MET A 293 21.21 -0.52 -1.81
CA MET A 293 21.44 0.91 -1.64
C MET A 293 22.55 1.41 -2.58
N HIS A 294 23.67 0.69 -2.66
CA HIS A 294 24.79 1.02 -3.56
C HIS A 294 24.38 0.98 -5.04
N GLU A 295 23.61 -0.03 -5.45
CA GLU A 295 23.09 -0.12 -6.82
C GLU A 295 22.12 1.02 -7.14
N MET A 296 21.24 1.37 -6.19
CA MET A 296 20.22 2.41 -6.33
C MET A 296 20.81 3.83 -6.35
N GLU A 297 21.90 4.09 -5.63
CA GLU A 297 22.44 5.42 -5.37
C GLU A 297 22.67 6.26 -6.64
N GLN A 298 23.15 5.63 -7.72
CA GLN A 298 23.38 6.29 -9.01
C GLN A 298 22.10 6.74 -9.73
N TYR A 299 20.94 6.22 -9.33
CA TYR A 299 19.63 6.50 -9.93
C TYR A 299 18.77 7.47 -9.10
N LEU A 300 19.16 7.71 -7.84
CA LEU A 300 18.35 8.46 -6.89
C LEU A 300 18.22 9.94 -7.31
N LYS A 301 16.97 10.40 -7.30
CA LYS A 301 16.58 11.81 -7.45
C LYS A 301 15.43 12.09 -6.49
N GLU A 302 15.42 13.31 -5.93
CA GLU A 302 14.29 13.76 -5.13
C GLU A 302 13.01 13.73 -5.94
N GLY A 303 11.91 13.26 -5.33
CA GLY A 303 10.60 13.18 -5.95
C GLY A 303 10.25 11.85 -6.59
N GLN A 304 11.19 10.92 -6.68
CA GLN A 304 10.91 9.57 -7.18
C GLN A 304 10.01 8.82 -6.22
N ILE A 305 9.13 7.97 -6.76
CA ILE A 305 8.29 7.09 -5.93
C ILE A 305 9.06 5.79 -5.70
N LEU A 306 9.26 5.43 -4.43
CA LEU A 306 9.82 4.14 -4.04
C LEU A 306 8.71 3.26 -3.47
N SER A 307 8.70 1.99 -3.85
CA SER A 307 7.76 0.99 -3.37
C SER A 307 8.50 -0.26 -2.91
N PHE A 308 8.13 -0.74 -1.73
CA PHE A 308 8.53 -2.04 -1.18
C PHE A 308 7.32 -2.94 -1.11
N SER A 309 7.47 -4.18 -1.54
CA SER A 309 6.37 -5.16 -1.47
C SER A 309 6.85 -6.54 -1.14
N THR A 310 6.12 -7.20 -0.25
CA THR A 310 6.23 -8.62 0.05
C THR A 310 4.92 -9.30 -0.36
N ARG A 311 4.73 -10.58 -0.01
CA ARG A 311 3.48 -11.27 -0.33
C ARG A 311 2.30 -10.68 0.43
N THR A 312 2.52 -10.24 1.68
CA THR A 312 1.45 -9.83 2.59
C THR A 312 1.48 -8.35 2.95
N ARG A 313 2.47 -7.59 2.49
CA ARG A 313 2.63 -6.17 2.83
C ARG A 313 3.13 -5.37 1.65
N GLY A 314 2.79 -4.09 1.64
CA GLY A 314 3.34 -3.10 0.74
C GLY A 314 3.60 -1.81 1.51
N HIS A 315 4.49 -0.98 0.97
CA HIS A 315 4.80 0.35 1.48
C HIS A 315 5.31 1.21 0.36
N THR A 316 4.97 2.49 0.41
CA THR A 316 5.37 3.44 -0.63
C THR A 316 5.68 4.79 -0.04
N GLY A 317 6.47 5.57 -0.76
CA GLY A 317 6.82 6.92 -0.34
C GLY A 317 7.62 7.61 -1.41
N VAL A 318 8.18 8.75 -1.05
CA VAL A 318 8.87 9.65 -1.98
C VAL A 318 10.33 9.81 -1.55
N ILE A 319 11.25 9.66 -2.50
CA ILE A 319 12.67 9.95 -2.28
C ILE A 319 12.84 11.45 -2.02
N SER A 320 13.59 11.76 -0.98
CA SER A 320 13.96 13.12 -0.60
C SER A 320 15.47 13.17 -0.33
N ARG A 321 16.00 14.36 -0.09
CA ARG A 321 17.37 14.54 0.35
C ARG A 321 17.43 15.61 1.42
N LYS A 322 18.12 15.30 2.53
CA LYS A 322 18.48 16.28 3.56
C LYS A 322 19.98 16.31 3.70
N ASP A 323 20.55 17.50 3.49
CA ASP A 323 21.99 17.71 3.37
C ASP A 323 22.58 16.75 2.31
N ASP A 324 23.50 15.87 2.71
CA ASP A 324 24.10 14.85 1.86
C ASP A 324 23.56 13.43 2.09
N THR A 325 22.42 13.31 2.76
CA THR A 325 21.79 12.01 3.06
C THR A 325 20.52 11.83 2.25
N TRP A 326 20.43 10.71 1.54
CA TRP A 326 19.19 10.27 0.91
C TRP A 326 18.17 9.84 1.97
N THR A 327 16.97 10.39 1.85
CA THR A 327 15.88 10.19 2.79
C THR A 327 14.64 9.71 2.07
N PHE A 328 13.66 9.27 2.85
CA PHE A 328 12.42 8.69 2.36
C PHE A 328 11.25 9.24 3.16
N ILE A 329 10.40 10.04 2.50
CA ILE A 329 9.17 10.55 3.09
C ILE A 329 8.11 9.46 2.93
N ASN A 330 7.56 8.96 4.04
CA ASN A 330 6.54 7.93 4.05
C ASN A 330 5.57 8.14 5.24
N SER A 331 4.56 7.28 5.34
CA SER A 331 3.70 7.20 6.53
C SER A 331 3.74 5.80 7.13
N GLY A 332 3.99 5.70 8.43
CA GLY A 332 4.18 4.42 9.10
C GLY A 332 4.57 4.58 10.56
N VAL A 333 5.11 3.52 11.15
CA VAL A 333 5.80 3.63 12.44
C VAL A 333 7.19 4.20 12.14
N MET A 334 7.43 5.42 12.59
CA MET A 334 8.68 6.13 12.34
C MET A 334 9.78 5.60 13.26
N ASP A 335 10.73 4.83 12.73
CA ASP A 335 11.79 4.19 13.52
C ASP A 335 13.21 4.63 13.12
N ASN A 336 13.34 5.35 12.00
CA ASN A 336 14.61 5.90 11.53
C ASN A 336 14.49 7.38 11.14
N THR A 337 13.77 8.16 11.94
CA THR A 337 13.51 9.58 11.63
C THR A 337 14.77 10.41 11.51
N VAL A 338 14.76 11.35 10.57
CA VAL A 338 15.84 12.33 10.42
C VAL A 338 15.84 13.34 11.58
N SER A 339 14.69 13.60 12.22
CA SER A 339 14.59 14.47 13.40
C SER A 339 15.08 13.83 14.69
N GLY A 340 15.18 12.49 14.74
CA GLY A 340 15.55 11.72 15.93
C GLY A 340 14.38 11.39 16.89
N GLU A 341 13.15 11.79 16.56
CA GLU A 341 11.94 11.44 17.31
C GLU A 341 11.32 10.16 16.73
N ASN A 342 11.55 9.01 17.39
CA ASN A 342 11.06 7.71 16.93
C ASN A 342 9.81 7.25 17.70
N GLY A 343 9.03 6.37 17.07
CA GLY A 343 7.95 5.60 17.68
C GLY A 343 6.53 6.12 17.39
N SER A 344 6.38 7.30 16.79
CA SER A 344 5.08 7.81 16.36
C SER A 344 4.61 7.12 15.07
N LYS A 345 3.30 6.84 14.98
CA LYS A 345 2.68 6.34 13.75
C LYS A 345 2.14 7.52 12.93
N ALA A 346 2.96 8.08 12.04
CA ALA A 346 2.70 9.34 11.36
C ALA A 346 3.36 9.38 9.97
N VAL A 347 3.04 10.41 9.19
CA VAL A 347 3.85 10.85 8.05
C VAL A 347 5.15 11.45 8.59
N GLY A 348 6.28 10.95 8.12
CA GLY A 348 7.59 11.46 8.49
C GLY A 348 8.63 11.19 7.42
N GLU A 349 9.87 11.52 7.75
CA GLU A 349 11.01 11.38 6.84
C GLU A 349 12.12 10.59 7.53
N GLU A 350 12.55 9.52 6.88
CA GLU A 350 13.47 8.53 7.44
C GLU A 350 14.74 8.40 6.60
N ILE A 351 15.81 7.90 7.21
CA ILE A 351 17.06 7.60 6.50
C ILE A 351 16.81 6.43 5.54
N LEU A 352 16.97 6.67 4.23
CA LEU A 352 16.58 5.71 3.19
C LEU A 352 17.31 4.36 3.33
N SER A 353 18.61 4.37 3.61
CA SER A 353 19.40 3.15 3.75
C SER A 353 18.92 2.28 4.90
N LYS A 354 18.48 2.90 6.01
CA LYS A 354 17.95 2.21 7.18
C LYS A 354 16.55 1.64 6.91
N GLU A 355 15.73 2.36 6.16
CA GLU A 355 14.43 1.86 5.76
C GLU A 355 14.55 0.65 4.82
N ILE A 356 15.46 0.69 3.84
CA ILE A 356 15.73 -0.47 2.97
C ILE A 356 16.16 -1.68 3.83
N GLU A 357 17.10 -1.49 4.76
CA GLU A 357 17.55 -2.52 5.71
C GLU A 357 16.38 -3.13 6.51
N ASN A 358 15.46 -2.29 7.01
CA ASN A 358 14.26 -2.73 7.72
C ASN A 358 13.36 -3.63 6.86
N TRP A 359 13.15 -3.30 5.59
CA TRP A 359 12.35 -4.15 4.69
C TRP A 359 12.98 -5.52 4.42
N PHE A 360 14.32 -5.58 4.31
CA PHE A 360 15.01 -6.86 4.23
C PHE A 360 14.86 -7.69 5.50
N LYS A 361 14.99 -7.07 6.68
CA LYS A 361 14.78 -7.75 7.97
C LYS A 361 13.35 -8.25 8.10
N LEU A 362 12.36 -7.45 7.71
CA LEU A 362 10.95 -7.80 7.71
C LEU A 362 10.67 -9.00 6.80
N ALA A 363 11.19 -8.98 5.57
CA ALA A 363 11.02 -10.06 4.61
C ALA A 363 11.64 -11.38 5.11
N LEU A 364 12.85 -11.32 5.70
CA LEU A 364 13.49 -12.49 6.33
C LEU A 364 12.64 -13.04 7.48
N ALA A 365 12.20 -12.17 8.41
CA ALA A 365 11.42 -12.57 9.57
C ALA A 365 10.10 -13.26 9.18
N ARG A 366 9.48 -12.82 8.08
CA ARG A 366 8.23 -13.39 7.55
C ARG A 366 8.44 -14.55 6.58
N LYS A 367 9.70 -14.85 6.19
CA LYS A 367 10.05 -15.82 5.14
C LYS A 367 9.36 -15.52 3.81
N GLU A 368 9.24 -14.24 3.49
CA GLU A 368 8.64 -13.75 2.24
C GLU A 368 9.74 -13.27 1.28
N GLY A 369 9.41 -13.25 -0.01
CA GLY A 369 10.21 -12.52 -0.98
C GLY A 369 10.02 -11.01 -0.82
N LEU A 370 11.00 -10.23 -1.27
CA LEU A 370 10.96 -8.77 -1.26
C LEU A 370 11.10 -8.25 -2.69
N GLN A 371 10.25 -7.30 -3.06
CA GLN A 371 10.31 -6.54 -4.29
C GLN A 371 10.54 -5.06 -3.95
N ILE A 372 11.49 -4.45 -4.67
CA ILE A 372 11.83 -3.04 -4.54
C ILE A 372 11.71 -2.41 -5.92
N THR A 373 10.95 -1.32 -6.02
CA THR A 373 10.71 -0.62 -7.29
C THR A 373 10.86 0.88 -7.08
N LEU A 374 11.73 1.52 -7.87
CA LEU A 374 11.95 2.96 -7.91
C LEU A 374 11.45 3.51 -9.24
N GLY A 375 10.54 4.49 -9.17
CA GLY A 375 9.91 5.13 -10.31
C GLY A 375 10.30 6.59 -10.45
N ASP A 376 10.77 6.96 -11.64
CA ASP A 376 10.91 8.38 -12.04
C ASP A 376 9.58 8.88 -12.58
N ILE A 377 9.10 10.06 -12.14
CA ILE A 377 7.81 10.58 -12.59
C ILE A 377 7.91 10.97 -14.07
N ASP A 378 6.94 10.49 -14.86
CA ASP A 378 6.84 10.81 -16.28
C ASP A 378 5.69 11.79 -16.51
N MET A 379 6.02 13.05 -16.74
CA MET A 379 5.03 14.09 -16.95
C MET A 379 4.18 13.90 -18.20
N ALA A 380 4.68 13.20 -19.22
CA ALA A 380 3.89 12.90 -20.41
C ALA A 380 2.82 11.85 -20.09
N LYS A 381 3.16 10.83 -19.29
CA LYS A 381 2.15 9.87 -18.77
C LYS A 381 1.15 10.58 -17.87
N LEU A 382 1.63 11.39 -16.93
CA LEU A 382 0.77 12.13 -16.01
C LEU A 382 -0.16 13.14 -16.70
N ALA A 383 0.26 13.71 -17.83
CA ALA A 383 -0.58 14.63 -18.60
C ALA A 383 -1.88 13.97 -19.09
N THR A 384 -1.92 12.65 -19.26
CA THR A 384 -3.14 11.91 -19.62
C THR A 384 -4.22 11.96 -18.53
N TYR A 385 -3.83 12.27 -17.30
CA TYR A 385 -4.70 12.36 -16.13
C TYR A 385 -4.91 13.81 -15.67
N LYS A 386 -4.43 14.82 -16.41
CA LYS A 386 -4.70 16.23 -16.05
C LYS A 386 -6.10 16.62 -16.51
N ASN A 387 -6.77 17.47 -15.73
CA ASN A 387 -8.10 17.98 -16.07
C ASN A 387 -8.07 18.80 -17.38
N SER A 388 -8.64 18.24 -18.45
CA SER A 388 -8.88 18.95 -19.71
C SER A 388 -9.90 20.10 -19.57
N ASP A 389 -10.67 20.13 -18.48
CA ASP A 389 -11.80 21.05 -18.30
C ASP A 389 -11.40 22.47 -17.87
N ASN A 390 -10.14 22.71 -17.47
CA ASN A 390 -9.68 24.07 -17.15
C ASN A 390 -9.45 24.97 -18.37
N ASN A 391 -9.58 24.45 -19.61
CA ASN A 391 -9.41 25.22 -20.83
C ASN A 391 -10.72 25.77 -21.45
N LYS A 392 -11.88 25.58 -20.80
CA LYS A 392 -13.19 26.02 -21.36
C LYS A 392 -13.83 27.26 -20.72
N SER A 393 -13.27 27.88 -19.67
CA SER A 393 -13.92 29.02 -19.00
C SER A 393 -13.36 30.42 -19.28
N ARG A 394 -12.42 30.59 -20.24
CA ARG A 394 -11.93 31.93 -20.63
C ARG A 394 -12.01 32.14 -22.14
N PHE A 395 -13.20 32.30 -22.68
CA PHE A 395 -13.45 33.14 -23.88
C PHE A 395 -14.96 33.35 -24.02
N THR A 396 -15.50 34.28 -23.24
CA THR A 396 -16.67 35.05 -23.63
C THR A 396 -16.27 36.51 -23.45
N ILE A 397 -15.88 37.15 -24.54
CA ILE A 397 -15.78 38.60 -24.61
C ILE A 397 -17.23 39.08 -24.75
N PRO A 398 -17.77 39.87 -23.81
CA PRO A 398 -19.06 40.51 -24.01
C PRO A 398 -18.90 41.56 -25.11
N GLY A 399 -19.73 41.45 -26.15
CA GLY A 399 -19.89 42.45 -27.20
C GLY A 399 -20.78 43.60 -26.79
#